data_AF-A0A3B4BZ16-F1
#
_entry.id   AF-A0A3B4BZ16-F1
#
_cell.length_a   1.000
_cell.length_b   1.000
_cell.length_c   1.000
_cell.angle_alpha   90.00
_cell.angle_beta   90.00
_cell.angle_gamma   90.00
#
_symmetry.space_group_name_H-M   'P 1'
#
loop_
_entity.id
_entity.type
_entity.pdbx_description
1 polymer ?
#
loop_
_entity_poly.entity_id
_entity_poly.type
_entity_poly.pdbx_seq_one_letter_code
_entity_poly.pdbx_strand_id
1 'polypeptide(L)'
;MFSSSKPSLFSPWTSMEQADSDVLDISTKVQLHGVLWKRPFGRPSAKWSRRFFIIKDSFLLYYAESEKKNFETNKYFNIHPKGVIPLGGCVVEAKEDQGMPFAMAINHEDFTGEIVLAAESESEQSQWLEMLQESGKVTWKNAQLGEAMIESLEAQGLQLAKEKQEYLDKLMEETEELSLQREQKAELERLNQVLEEEKQKFEEVVIELRAEQEQIKLFSLCSMCMCLLKENEQRAQVLQKEREFYSSQSQALQQSLSQLTADKQQIEGELKAEMESRAELEQQLKLAEEALKDLEQGLNCIERSHERDEKMRGDVSHLRKFFEECICAAEIEAKLPAIMKNAVYLHKAAARRIKSCRVQRHTSRQHWLKHSKSFVCPHGEAPSLEDLKETARRLTSDSCFRQRVYTIITRQDTVESQE
;
A
#
# COMPACT_ATOMS: atom_id res chain seq x y z
N MET A 1 14.71 -28.63 14.63
CA MET A 1 15.49 -29.83 14.95
C MET A 1 15.11 -30.27 16.36
N PHE A 2 14.27 -31.30 16.46
CA PHE A 2 13.83 -31.86 17.73
C PHE A 2 14.88 -32.89 18.19
N SER A 3 15.41 -32.74 19.40
CA SER A 3 16.12 -33.82 20.07
C SER A 3 15.65 -33.89 21.53
N SER A 4 14.69 -34.78 21.74
CA SER A 4 14.25 -35.31 23.03
C SER A 4 15.34 -36.23 23.59
N SER A 5 15.57 -36.19 24.92
CA SER A 5 15.92 -37.36 25.76
C SER A 5 16.08 -36.92 27.22
N LYS A 6 15.05 -37.12 28.07
CA LYS A 6 15.21 -37.23 29.52
C LYS A 6 15.07 -38.71 29.89
N PRO A 7 15.97 -39.30 30.70
CA PRO A 7 15.86 -40.70 31.07
C PRO A 7 14.85 -40.87 32.22
N SER A 8 13.90 -41.78 32.01
CA SER A 8 13.00 -42.33 33.02
C SER A 8 13.76 -43.30 33.93
N LEU A 9 13.92 -42.95 35.21
CA LEU A 9 14.39 -43.88 36.25
C LEU A 9 13.17 -44.44 37.00
N PHE A 10 12.60 -45.51 36.46
CA PHE A 10 11.72 -46.41 37.22
C PHE A 10 12.47 -47.74 37.36
N SER A 11 12.98 -48.01 38.56
CA SER A 11 13.47 -49.34 38.96
C SER A 11 12.32 -50.08 39.63
N PRO A 12 12.00 -51.33 39.22
CA PRO A 12 10.90 -52.11 39.79
C PRO A 12 11.21 -52.56 41.22
N TRP A 13 10.23 -52.40 42.12
CA TRP A 13 10.21 -53.04 43.43
C TRP A 13 10.19 -54.57 43.28
N THR A 14 11.32 -55.22 43.57
CA THR A 14 11.42 -56.66 43.82
C THR A 14 12.09 -56.86 45.17
N SER A 15 11.31 -56.95 46.25
CA SER A 15 11.83 -57.35 47.57
C SER A 15 10.70 -57.77 48.53
N MET A 16 9.83 -58.68 48.12
CA MET A 16 8.81 -59.24 49.03
C MET A 16 8.36 -60.67 48.66
N GLU A 17 9.30 -61.58 48.39
CA GLU A 17 8.98 -63.00 48.11
C GLU A 17 9.83 -64.02 48.89
N GLN A 18 10.42 -63.67 50.04
CA GLN A 18 11.37 -64.55 50.74
C GLN A 18 11.08 -64.84 52.22
N ALA A 19 9.82 -64.82 52.66
CA ALA A 19 9.50 -65.01 54.09
C ALA A 19 8.50 -66.13 54.44
N ASP A 20 8.10 -67.01 53.52
CA ASP A 20 6.93 -67.89 53.76
C ASP A 20 7.23 -69.40 53.80
N SER A 21 8.48 -69.83 53.99
CA SER A 21 8.82 -71.27 54.00
C SER A 21 9.09 -71.89 55.39
N ASP A 22 9.10 -71.12 56.48
CA ASP A 22 9.52 -71.61 57.81
C ASP A 22 8.35 -71.78 58.82
N VAL A 23 7.09 -71.67 58.39
CA VAL A 23 5.93 -71.54 59.32
C VAL A 23 5.28 -72.87 59.77
N LEU A 24 5.76 -74.04 59.34
CA LEU A 24 5.09 -75.32 59.65
C LEU A 24 5.94 -76.38 60.39
N ASP A 25 6.88 -75.96 61.23
CA ASP A 25 7.47 -76.89 62.21
C ASP A 25 6.62 -76.94 63.49
N ILE A 26 5.45 -77.60 63.41
CA ILE A 26 4.59 -77.94 64.56
C ILE A 26 5.22 -79.12 65.33
N SER A 27 6.53 -79.08 65.56
CA SER A 27 7.18 -79.87 66.59
C SER A 27 6.53 -79.48 67.92
N THR A 28 5.97 -80.45 68.64
CA THR A 28 5.30 -80.27 69.93
C THR A 28 6.29 -79.72 70.97
N LYS A 29 6.53 -78.41 70.96
CA LYS A 29 7.22 -77.65 72.01
C LYS A 29 6.35 -77.59 73.26
N VAL A 30 6.13 -78.75 73.87
CA VAL A 30 5.57 -78.86 75.20
C VAL A 30 6.64 -78.42 76.19
N GLN A 31 6.31 -77.42 76.99
CA GLN A 31 7.23 -76.81 77.95
C GLN A 31 7.37 -77.68 79.21
N LEU A 32 6.28 -78.27 79.68
CA LEU A 32 6.26 -79.19 80.82
C LEU A 32 5.05 -80.14 80.72
N HIS A 33 5.20 -81.39 81.15
CA HIS A 33 4.08 -82.34 81.24
C HIS A 33 4.25 -83.29 82.44
N GLY A 34 3.13 -83.78 82.98
CA GLY A 34 3.16 -84.59 84.20
C GLY A 34 1.76 -84.87 84.75
N VAL A 35 1.66 -85.73 85.76
CA VAL A 35 0.38 -86.06 86.40
C VAL A 35 0.30 -85.32 87.72
N LEU A 36 -0.69 -84.44 87.84
CA LEU A 36 -0.95 -83.71 89.06
C LEU A 36 -2.31 -84.11 89.63
N TRP A 37 -2.43 -83.94 90.93
CA TRP A 37 -3.71 -84.01 91.62
C TRP A 37 -4.47 -82.71 91.39
N LYS A 38 -5.69 -82.81 90.88
CA LYS A 38 -6.54 -81.66 90.62
C LYS A 38 -7.73 -81.67 91.57
N ARG A 39 -8.01 -80.52 92.20
CA ARG A 39 -9.27 -80.30 92.92
C ARG A 39 -10.41 -79.98 91.94
N PRO A 40 -11.63 -80.51 92.12
CA PRO A 40 -12.77 -80.18 91.27
C PRO A 40 -13.08 -78.68 91.35
N PHE A 41 -13.41 -78.10 90.19
CA PHE A 41 -13.67 -76.66 90.04
C PHE A 41 -15.14 -76.35 90.40
N GLY A 42 -15.40 -75.25 91.11
CA GLY A 42 -16.74 -74.71 91.36
C GLY A 42 -17.48 -75.18 92.64
N ARG A 43 -17.03 -76.23 93.34
CA ARG A 43 -17.56 -76.59 94.68
C ARG A 43 -16.42 -77.05 95.62
N PRO A 44 -16.40 -76.62 96.90
CA PRO A 44 -15.43 -77.13 97.88
C PRO A 44 -15.73 -78.62 98.15
N SER A 45 -15.01 -79.49 97.45
CA SER A 45 -15.07 -80.93 97.63
C SER A 45 -13.67 -81.43 97.97
N ALA A 46 -13.57 -82.24 99.02
CA ALA A 46 -12.32 -82.87 99.45
C ALA A 46 -11.86 -84.02 98.53
N LYS A 47 -12.51 -84.23 97.37
CA LYS A 47 -12.19 -85.31 96.44
C LYS A 47 -11.17 -84.85 95.42
N TRP A 48 -9.94 -85.34 95.56
CA TRP A 48 -8.86 -85.12 94.59
C TRP A 48 -8.95 -86.08 93.40
N SER A 49 -8.57 -85.62 92.21
CA SER A 49 -8.55 -86.44 90.99
C SER A 49 -7.23 -86.30 90.25
N ARG A 50 -6.59 -87.42 89.90
CA ARG A 50 -5.39 -87.41 89.05
C ARG A 50 -5.74 -87.04 87.61
N ARG A 51 -4.97 -86.12 87.04
CA ARG A 51 -5.10 -85.66 85.65
C ARG A 51 -3.71 -85.47 85.06
N PHE A 52 -3.59 -85.78 83.78
CA PHE A 52 -2.36 -85.53 83.04
C PHE A 52 -2.38 -84.09 82.52
N PHE A 53 -1.39 -83.28 82.87
CA PHE A 53 -1.27 -81.88 82.51
C PHE A 53 -0.15 -81.65 81.52
N ILE A 54 -0.33 -80.67 80.64
CA ILE A 54 0.63 -80.24 79.63
C ILE A 54 0.63 -78.70 79.60
N ILE A 55 1.81 -78.09 79.67
CA ILE A 55 2.01 -76.66 79.41
C ILE A 55 2.52 -76.50 77.97
N LYS A 56 1.81 -75.72 77.17
CA LYS A 56 2.21 -75.38 75.80
C LYS A 56 1.75 -73.97 75.46
N ASP A 57 2.67 -73.15 74.94
CA ASP A 57 2.41 -71.80 74.41
C ASP A 57 1.51 -70.95 75.35
N SER A 58 1.79 -71.03 76.65
CA SER A 58 1.06 -70.30 77.71
C SER A 58 -0.36 -70.77 78.01
N PHE A 59 -0.69 -72.01 77.63
CA PHE A 59 -1.89 -72.71 78.04
C PHE A 59 -1.55 -73.94 78.88
N LEU A 60 -2.26 -74.13 79.98
CA LEU A 60 -2.26 -75.36 80.75
C LEU A 60 -3.45 -76.22 80.32
N LEU A 61 -3.13 -77.34 79.70
CA LEU A 61 -4.07 -78.32 79.15
C LEU A 61 -4.13 -79.52 80.10
N TYR A 62 -5.32 -80.07 80.36
CA TYR A 62 -5.43 -81.29 81.17
C TYR A 62 -6.29 -82.37 80.54
N TYR A 63 -5.88 -83.62 80.74
CA TYR A 63 -6.42 -84.83 80.13
C TYR A 63 -6.76 -85.89 81.18
N ALA A 64 -7.37 -87.00 80.75
CA ALA A 64 -7.46 -88.20 81.59
C ALA A 64 -6.06 -88.74 81.89
N GLU A 65 -5.85 -89.33 83.07
CA GLU A 65 -4.56 -89.91 83.44
C GLU A 65 -4.08 -91.01 82.47
N SER A 66 -5.01 -91.75 81.85
CA SER A 66 -4.71 -92.75 80.83
C SER A 66 -3.99 -92.19 79.60
N GLU A 67 -4.17 -90.89 79.29
CA GLU A 67 -3.53 -90.23 78.14
C GLU A 67 -2.03 -90.03 78.33
N LYS A 68 -1.49 -90.12 79.57
CA LYS A 68 -0.06 -90.02 79.82
C LYS A 68 0.73 -91.07 79.00
N LYS A 69 0.28 -92.32 79.02
CA LYS A 69 0.94 -93.43 78.30
C LYS A 69 0.93 -93.21 76.79
N ASN A 70 -0.17 -92.65 76.27
CA ASN A 70 -0.32 -92.36 74.85
C ASN A 70 0.61 -91.22 74.42
N PHE A 71 0.73 -90.17 75.23
CA PHE A 71 1.62 -89.05 74.97
C PHE A 71 3.10 -89.46 74.99
N GLU A 72 3.51 -90.27 75.98
CA GLU A 72 4.89 -90.78 76.07
C GLU A 72 5.25 -91.74 74.93
N THR A 73 4.29 -92.54 74.46
CA THR A 73 4.52 -93.53 73.38
C THR A 73 4.55 -92.87 72.00
N ASN A 74 3.64 -91.95 71.74
CA ASN A 74 3.40 -91.46 70.38
C ASN A 74 3.90 -90.02 70.12
N LYS A 75 4.33 -89.30 71.16
CA LYS A 75 4.82 -87.91 71.10
C LYS A 75 3.85 -86.88 70.49
N TYR A 76 2.58 -87.23 70.29
CA TYR A 76 1.50 -86.29 69.99
C TYR A 76 0.50 -86.25 71.14
N PHE A 77 -0.06 -85.08 71.43
CA PHE A 77 -1.13 -84.93 72.42
C PHE A 77 -2.50 -84.87 71.73
N ASN A 78 -3.55 -85.28 72.44
CA ASN A 78 -4.91 -85.24 71.95
C ASN A 78 -5.36 -83.78 71.76
N ILE A 79 -5.91 -83.43 70.60
CA ILE A 79 -6.39 -82.06 70.30
C ILE A 79 -7.62 -81.64 71.13
N HIS A 80 -8.23 -82.56 71.88
CA HIS A 80 -9.40 -82.33 72.72
C HIS A 80 -9.08 -82.55 74.21
N PRO A 81 -8.51 -81.53 74.89
CA PRO A 81 -8.31 -81.57 76.34
C PRO A 81 -9.64 -81.57 77.09
N LYS A 82 -9.64 -82.10 78.32
CA LYS A 82 -10.79 -82.00 79.23
C LYS A 82 -11.01 -80.58 79.73
N GLY A 83 -9.97 -79.75 79.68
CA GLY A 83 -10.07 -78.32 79.85
C GLY A 83 -8.76 -77.63 79.53
N VAL A 84 -8.88 -76.33 79.25
CA VAL A 84 -7.79 -75.43 78.88
C VAL A 84 -7.81 -74.28 79.88
N ILE A 85 -6.66 -73.94 80.43
CA ILE A 85 -6.49 -72.83 81.36
C ILE A 85 -5.47 -71.87 80.73
N PRO A 86 -5.86 -70.65 80.34
CA PRO A 86 -4.91 -69.64 79.88
C PRO A 86 -4.03 -69.21 81.06
N LEU A 87 -2.71 -69.19 80.88
CA LEU A 87 -1.75 -68.80 81.93
C LEU A 87 -1.36 -67.32 81.86
N GLY A 88 -1.75 -66.62 80.79
CA GLY A 88 -1.59 -65.16 80.70
C GLY A 88 -2.32 -64.48 81.85
N GLY A 89 -1.61 -63.60 82.58
CA GLY A 89 -2.17 -62.87 83.71
C GLY A 89 -2.44 -63.69 84.99
N CYS A 90 -2.16 -65.00 85.00
CA CYS A 90 -2.39 -65.84 86.18
C CYS A 90 -1.31 -65.65 87.25
N VAL A 91 -1.74 -65.60 88.51
CA VAL A 91 -0.86 -65.63 89.68
C VAL A 91 -0.83 -67.06 90.22
N VAL A 92 0.36 -67.64 90.32
CA VAL A 92 0.55 -69.02 90.77
C VAL A 92 1.33 -69.01 92.09
N GLU A 93 0.74 -69.57 93.13
CA GLU A 93 1.30 -69.59 94.49
C GLU A 93 1.36 -71.01 95.07
N ALA A 94 2.38 -71.30 95.86
CA ALA A 94 2.47 -72.55 96.63
C ALA A 94 1.50 -72.49 97.83
N LYS A 95 0.78 -73.59 98.07
CA LYS A 95 -0.22 -73.70 99.14
C LYS A 95 -0.16 -75.09 99.75
N GLU A 96 -0.46 -75.22 101.04
CA GLU A 96 -0.71 -76.51 101.68
C GLU A 96 -2.22 -76.70 101.81
N ASP A 97 -2.77 -77.83 101.35
CA ASP A 97 -4.21 -78.10 101.42
C ASP A 97 -4.47 -79.53 101.93
N GLN A 98 -5.62 -79.75 102.58
CA GLN A 98 -6.04 -80.96 103.32
C GLN A 98 -5.39 -82.29 102.88
N GLY A 99 -4.24 -82.65 103.49
CA GLY A 99 -3.54 -83.92 103.26
C GLY A 99 -2.59 -83.96 102.07
N MET A 100 -2.42 -82.85 101.35
CA MET A 100 -1.51 -82.67 100.21
C MET A 100 -0.52 -81.52 100.51
N PRO A 101 0.71 -81.80 100.97
CA PRO A 101 1.68 -80.78 101.37
C PRO A 101 2.26 -80.00 100.19
N PHE A 102 2.24 -80.56 98.98
CA PHE A 102 2.85 -79.95 97.79
C PHE A 102 1.80 -79.37 96.83
N ALA A 103 0.82 -78.63 97.37
CA ALA A 103 -0.23 -78.01 96.57
C ALA A 103 0.17 -76.63 96.01
N MET A 104 -0.47 -76.21 94.94
CA MET A 104 -0.27 -74.93 94.27
C MET A 104 -1.61 -74.42 93.78
N ALA A 105 -1.87 -73.13 93.95
CA ALA A 105 -3.08 -72.47 93.52
C ALA A 105 -2.78 -71.56 92.33
N ILE A 106 -3.58 -71.68 91.28
CA ILE A 106 -3.57 -70.80 90.11
C ILE A 106 -4.81 -69.90 90.22
N ASN A 107 -4.57 -68.59 90.29
CA ASN A 107 -5.57 -67.56 90.45
C ASN A 107 -5.56 -66.59 89.27
N HIS A 108 -6.74 -66.17 88.83
CA HIS A 108 -6.93 -65.14 87.81
C HIS A 108 -8.20 -64.35 88.16
N GLU A 109 -8.23 -63.06 87.85
CA GLU A 109 -9.38 -62.18 88.15
C GLU A 109 -10.67 -62.66 87.45
N ASP A 110 -10.54 -63.23 86.26
CA ASP A 110 -11.66 -63.79 85.49
C ASP A 110 -12.09 -65.22 85.91
N PHE A 111 -11.40 -65.88 86.86
CA PHE A 111 -11.77 -67.23 87.30
C PHE A 111 -12.79 -67.17 88.46
N THR A 112 -13.90 -67.90 88.33
CA THR A 112 -14.89 -68.08 89.41
C THR A 112 -14.41 -69.12 90.47
N GLY A 113 -13.21 -68.89 91.03
CA GLY A 113 -12.58 -69.72 92.07
C GLY A 113 -11.11 -70.08 91.81
N GLU A 114 -10.36 -70.44 92.88
CA GLU A 114 -8.96 -70.88 92.78
C GLU A 114 -8.84 -72.29 92.17
N ILE A 115 -7.94 -72.45 91.19
CA ILE A 115 -7.60 -73.76 90.63
C ILE A 115 -6.46 -74.33 91.46
N VAL A 116 -6.75 -75.35 92.26
CA VAL A 116 -5.74 -76.00 93.11
C VAL A 116 -5.26 -77.30 92.50
N LEU A 117 -3.95 -77.39 92.33
CA LEU A 117 -3.21 -78.56 91.87
C LEU A 117 -2.28 -79.04 92.99
N ALA A 118 -1.91 -80.32 93.03
CA ALA A 118 -0.88 -80.80 93.94
C ALA A 118 0.06 -81.79 93.25
N ALA A 119 1.35 -81.62 93.51
CA ALA A 119 2.42 -82.48 93.02
C ALA A 119 2.71 -83.63 94.01
N GLU A 120 3.48 -84.63 93.59
CA GLU A 120 3.88 -85.74 94.45
C GLU A 120 5.12 -85.42 95.30
N SER A 121 5.88 -84.40 94.91
CA SER A 121 7.10 -83.96 95.60
C SER A 121 7.28 -82.43 95.55
N GLU A 122 8.06 -81.90 96.50
CA GLU A 122 8.48 -80.50 96.53
C GLU A 122 9.23 -80.08 95.26
N SER A 123 10.13 -80.94 94.76
CA SER A 123 10.88 -80.67 93.52
C SER A 123 9.97 -80.53 92.30
N GLU A 124 8.95 -81.38 92.18
CA GLU A 124 7.98 -81.30 91.09
C GLU A 124 7.09 -80.06 91.26
N GLN A 125 6.68 -79.74 92.48
CA GLN A 125 5.91 -78.52 92.77
C GLN A 125 6.66 -77.26 92.34
N SER A 126 7.94 -77.13 92.69
CA SER A 126 8.77 -75.99 92.31
C SER A 126 8.94 -75.88 90.79
N GLN A 127 9.16 -77.00 90.10
CA GLN A 127 9.31 -77.02 88.65
C GLN A 127 8.02 -76.59 87.94
N TRP A 128 6.86 -77.06 88.39
CA TRP A 128 5.57 -76.64 87.84
C TRP A 128 5.28 -75.17 88.13
N LEU A 129 5.59 -74.69 89.34
CA LEU A 129 5.41 -73.30 89.72
C LEU A 129 6.20 -72.36 88.81
N GLU A 130 7.50 -72.64 88.62
CA GLU A 130 8.39 -71.85 87.77
C GLU A 130 7.89 -71.82 86.32
N MET A 131 7.56 -72.98 85.76
CA MET A 131 7.12 -73.07 84.36
C MET A 131 5.76 -72.41 84.12
N LEU A 132 4.83 -72.48 85.08
CA LEU A 132 3.54 -71.79 85.00
C LEU A 132 3.72 -70.26 85.02
N GLN A 133 4.59 -69.75 85.89
CA GLN A 133 4.91 -68.32 85.97
C GLN A 133 5.63 -67.81 84.72
N GLU A 134 6.62 -68.56 84.23
CA GLU A 134 7.41 -68.17 83.05
C GLU A 134 6.54 -68.13 81.79
N SER A 135 5.65 -69.11 81.64
CA SER A 135 4.72 -69.17 80.50
C SER A 135 3.74 -67.99 80.47
N GLY A 136 3.29 -67.49 81.63
CA GLY A 136 2.44 -66.29 81.71
C GLY A 136 3.17 -65.00 81.29
N LYS A 137 4.47 -64.87 81.59
CA LYS A 137 5.29 -63.71 81.18
C LYS A 137 5.52 -63.63 79.67
N VAL A 138 5.67 -64.78 79.00
CA VAL A 138 5.92 -64.85 77.55
C VAL A 138 4.72 -64.28 76.76
N THR A 139 3.48 -64.57 77.15
CA THR A 139 2.29 -64.01 76.50
C THR A 139 2.25 -62.48 76.56
N TRP A 140 2.60 -61.91 77.71
CA TRP A 140 2.59 -60.47 77.92
C TRP A 140 3.63 -59.76 77.04
N LYS A 141 4.85 -60.31 76.98
CA LYS A 141 5.91 -59.77 76.10
C LYS A 141 5.52 -59.83 74.62
N ASN A 142 4.88 -60.91 74.18
CA ASN A 142 4.43 -61.04 72.79
C ASN A 142 3.30 -60.06 72.46
N ALA A 143 2.36 -59.83 73.38
CA ALA A 143 1.32 -58.81 73.21
C ALA A 143 1.93 -57.40 73.07
N GLN A 144 2.91 -57.06 73.93
CA GLN A 144 3.62 -55.78 73.87
C GLN A 144 4.40 -55.59 72.56
N LEU A 145 5.06 -56.63 72.05
CA LEU A 145 5.73 -56.59 70.75
C LEU A 145 4.75 -56.40 69.59
N GLY A 146 3.59 -57.05 69.65
CA GLY A 146 2.52 -56.88 68.65
C GLY A 146 1.97 -55.46 68.63
N GLU A 147 1.73 -54.88 69.80
CA GLU A 147 1.26 -53.50 69.94
C GLU A 147 2.28 -52.51 69.37
N ALA A 148 3.56 -52.61 69.73
CA ALA A 148 4.62 -51.76 69.20
C ALA A 148 4.79 -51.90 67.67
N MET A 149 4.60 -53.11 67.11
CA MET A 149 4.65 -53.34 65.67
C MET A 149 3.45 -52.70 64.96
N ILE A 150 2.24 -52.81 65.54
CA ILE A 150 1.03 -52.15 65.02
C ILE A 150 1.22 -50.63 65.01
N GLU A 151 1.67 -50.04 66.12
CA GLU A 151 1.94 -48.60 66.21
C GLU A 151 2.95 -48.14 65.14
N SER A 152 4.02 -48.91 64.93
CA SER A 152 5.01 -48.61 63.89
C SER A 152 4.41 -48.67 62.49
N LEU A 153 3.55 -49.65 62.20
CA LEU A 153 2.89 -49.78 60.90
C LEU A 153 1.87 -48.67 60.67
N GLU A 154 1.11 -48.28 61.69
CA GLU A 154 0.17 -47.16 61.63
C GLU A 154 0.91 -45.83 61.39
N ALA A 155 2.02 -45.60 62.09
CA ALA A 155 2.86 -44.41 61.88
C ALA A 155 3.42 -44.34 60.46
N GLN A 156 3.90 -45.48 59.92
CA GLN A 156 4.35 -45.56 58.53
C GLN A 156 3.21 -45.33 57.53
N GLY A 157 2.04 -45.91 57.77
CA GLY A 157 0.86 -45.71 56.93
C GLY A 157 0.40 -44.25 56.90
N LEU A 158 0.40 -43.59 58.07
CA LEU A 158 0.07 -42.17 58.19
C LEU A 158 1.11 -41.30 57.47
N GLN A 159 2.40 -41.60 57.63
CA GLN A 159 3.48 -40.87 56.96
C GLN A 159 3.37 -41.00 55.43
N LEU A 160 3.14 -42.20 54.90
CA LEU A 160 2.95 -42.42 53.46
C LEU A 160 1.71 -41.70 52.93
N ALA A 161 0.62 -41.68 53.69
CA ALA A 161 -0.58 -40.93 53.31
C ALA A 161 -0.31 -39.42 53.24
N LYS A 162 0.46 -38.89 54.21
CA LYS A 162 0.87 -37.49 54.22
C LYS A 162 1.77 -37.14 53.04
N GLU A 163 2.80 -37.94 52.77
CA GLU A 163 3.71 -37.73 51.63
C GLU A 163 2.97 -37.81 50.29
N LYS A 164 2.02 -38.74 50.16
CA LYS A 164 1.17 -38.83 48.98
C LYS A 164 0.34 -37.56 48.79
N GLN A 165 -0.24 -37.03 49.87
CA GLN A 165 -1.02 -35.79 49.81
C GLN A 165 -0.15 -34.60 49.40
N GLU A 166 1.01 -34.41 50.05
CA GLU A 166 1.95 -33.33 49.72
C GLU A 166 2.44 -33.41 48.26
N TYR A 167 2.61 -34.62 47.73
CA TYR A 167 2.97 -34.82 46.32
C TYR A 167 1.83 -34.43 45.37
N LEU A 168 0.59 -34.77 45.71
CA LEU A 168 -0.59 -34.35 44.93
C LEU A 168 -0.77 -32.83 44.96
N ASP A 169 -0.59 -32.19 46.12
CA ASP A 169 -0.71 -30.74 46.27
C ASP A 169 0.34 -30.02 45.40
N LYS A 170 1.59 -30.49 45.39
CA LYS A 170 2.65 -29.94 44.51
C LYS A 170 2.33 -30.09 43.03
N LEU A 171 1.77 -31.23 42.62
CA LEU A 171 1.36 -31.45 41.23
C LEU A 171 0.21 -30.53 40.83
N MET A 172 -0.73 -30.27 41.74
CA MET A 172 -1.81 -29.31 41.51
C MET A 172 -1.26 -27.89 41.35
N GLU A 173 -0.37 -27.46 42.24
CA GLU A 173 0.29 -26.14 42.16
C GLU A 173 1.05 -25.96 40.83
N GLU A 174 1.88 -26.94 40.43
CA GLU A 174 2.59 -26.88 39.14
C GLU A 174 1.62 -26.83 37.94
N THR A 175 0.49 -27.53 38.02
CA THR A 175 -0.54 -27.51 36.98
C THR A 175 -1.22 -26.15 36.88
N GLU A 176 -1.54 -25.53 38.03
CA GLU A 176 -2.11 -24.20 38.10
C GLU A 176 -1.14 -23.14 37.57
N GLU A 177 0.13 -23.18 37.97
CA GLU A 177 1.17 -22.28 37.44
C GLU A 177 1.33 -22.40 35.92
N LEU A 178 1.40 -23.63 35.40
CA LEU A 178 1.46 -23.87 33.96
C LEU A 178 0.22 -23.36 33.23
N SER A 179 -0.96 -23.46 33.84
CA SER A 179 -2.19 -22.90 33.26
C SER A 179 -2.14 -21.38 33.18
N LEU A 180 -1.71 -20.71 34.24
CA LEU A 180 -1.55 -19.26 34.27
C LEU A 180 -0.50 -18.77 33.27
N GLN A 181 0.64 -19.47 33.16
CA GLN A 181 1.66 -19.15 32.16
C GLN A 181 1.13 -19.30 30.73
N ARG A 182 0.31 -20.32 30.46
CA ARG A 182 -0.34 -20.50 29.15
C ARG A 182 -1.31 -19.37 28.84
N GLU A 183 -2.11 -18.94 29.82
CA GLU A 183 -3.03 -17.82 29.65
C GLU A 183 -2.29 -16.51 29.39
N GLN A 184 -1.26 -16.20 30.18
CA GLN A 184 -0.41 -15.02 29.97
C GLN A 184 0.24 -15.03 28.59
N LYS A 185 0.75 -16.19 28.16
CA LYS A 185 1.34 -16.34 26.83
C LYS A 185 0.31 -16.12 25.72
N ALA A 186 -0.90 -16.68 25.86
CA ALA A 186 -1.98 -16.49 24.90
C ALA A 186 -2.41 -15.02 24.80
N GLU A 187 -2.45 -14.30 25.93
CA GLU A 187 -2.76 -12.87 25.94
C GLU A 187 -1.66 -12.04 25.29
N LEU A 188 -0.39 -12.38 25.53
CA LEU A 188 0.75 -11.74 24.88
C LEU A 188 0.73 -11.98 23.35
N GLU A 189 0.37 -13.19 22.92
CA GLU A 189 0.20 -13.53 21.50
C GLU A 189 -0.93 -12.71 20.86
N ARG A 190 -2.07 -12.54 21.55
CA ARG A 190 -3.15 -11.66 21.07
C ARG A 190 -2.70 -10.21 20.96
N LEU A 191 -2.03 -9.68 21.98
CA LEU A 191 -1.56 -8.29 21.97
C LEU A 191 -0.53 -8.06 20.85
N ASN A 192 0.39 -9.00 20.64
CA ASN A 192 1.33 -8.94 19.53
C ASN A 192 0.64 -8.93 18.16
N GLN A 193 -0.44 -9.70 18.00
CA GLN A 193 -1.19 -9.72 16.76
C GLN A 193 -1.87 -8.37 16.48
N VAL A 194 -2.51 -7.78 17.49
CA VAL A 194 -3.11 -6.43 17.38
C VAL A 194 -2.03 -5.39 17.06
N LEU A 195 -0.87 -5.45 17.72
CA LEU A 195 0.23 -4.52 17.48
C LEU A 195 0.77 -4.63 16.05
N GLU A 196 0.89 -5.85 15.51
CA GLU A 196 1.35 -6.05 14.13
C GLU A 196 0.31 -5.56 13.12
N GLU A 197 -0.99 -5.74 13.39
CA GLU A 197 -2.07 -5.16 12.57
C GLU A 197 -2.05 -3.62 12.60
N GLU A 198 -1.86 -3.01 13.76
CA GLU A 198 -1.72 -1.55 13.87
C GLU A 198 -0.49 -1.04 13.15
N LYS A 199 0.65 -1.73 13.29
CA LYS A 199 1.88 -1.43 12.57
C LYS A 199 1.67 -1.49 11.06
N GLN A 200 0.99 -2.51 10.54
CA GLN A 200 0.66 -2.62 9.11
C GLN A 200 -0.19 -1.43 8.64
N LYS A 201 -1.22 -1.04 9.40
CA LYS A 201 -2.02 0.15 9.09
C LYS A 201 -1.19 1.43 9.06
N PHE A 202 -0.25 1.59 10.01
CA PHE A 202 0.66 2.74 9.99
C PHE A 202 1.62 2.71 8.80
N GLU A 203 2.14 1.54 8.43
CA GLU A 203 2.99 1.38 7.25
C GLU A 203 2.24 1.73 5.96
N GLU A 204 0.98 1.30 5.82
CA GLU A 204 0.09 1.66 4.70
C GLU A 204 -0.08 3.19 4.60
N VAL A 205 -0.46 3.85 5.70
CA VAL A 205 -0.61 5.31 5.75
C VAL A 205 0.70 6.02 5.39
N VAL A 206 1.85 5.50 5.84
CA VAL A 206 3.16 6.08 5.49
C VAL A 206 3.47 5.93 4.00
N ILE A 207 3.09 4.81 3.37
CA ILE A 207 3.24 4.62 1.93
C ILE A 207 2.34 5.61 1.18
N GLU A 208 1.08 5.74 1.57
CA GLU A 208 0.12 6.69 0.98
C GLU A 208 0.62 8.13 1.08
N LEU A 209 1.04 8.57 2.27
CA LEU A 209 1.57 9.92 2.47
C LEU A 209 2.84 10.19 1.65
N ARG A 210 3.72 9.20 1.46
CA ARG A 210 4.88 9.36 0.56
C ARG A 210 4.45 9.52 -0.89
N ALA A 211 3.49 8.71 -1.36
CA ALA A 211 2.97 8.80 -2.71
C ALA A 211 2.30 10.16 -2.96
N GLU A 212 1.49 10.66 -2.02
CA GLU A 212 0.91 12.00 -2.08
C GLU A 212 1.99 13.10 -2.12
N GLN A 213 3.02 12.98 -1.27
CA GLN A 213 4.13 13.94 -1.27
C GLN A 213 4.85 13.99 -2.63
N GLU A 214 5.11 12.83 -3.24
CA GLU A 214 5.72 12.75 -4.57
C GLU A 214 4.81 13.33 -5.65
N GLN A 215 3.50 13.07 -5.58
CA GLN A 215 2.53 13.63 -6.50
C GLN A 215 2.46 15.16 -6.40
N ILE A 216 2.46 15.72 -5.19
CA ILE A 216 2.49 17.18 -4.97
C ILE A 216 3.79 17.79 -5.53
N LYS A 217 4.95 17.13 -5.30
CA LYS A 217 6.24 17.59 -5.87
C LYS A 217 6.19 17.61 -7.40
N LEU A 218 5.67 16.55 -8.01
CA LEU A 218 5.56 16.45 -9.47
C LEU A 218 4.60 17.51 -10.02
N PHE A 219 3.46 17.72 -9.37
CA PHE A 219 2.49 18.75 -9.76
C PHE A 219 3.10 20.15 -9.67
N SER A 220 3.80 20.46 -8.58
CA SER A 220 4.50 21.74 -8.40
C SER A 220 5.56 21.97 -9.49
N LEU A 221 6.38 20.95 -9.78
CA LEU A 221 7.40 21.03 -10.84
C LEU A 221 6.77 21.23 -12.23
N CYS A 222 5.69 20.51 -12.53
CA CYS A 222 4.96 20.63 -13.78
C CYS A 222 4.35 22.03 -13.93
N SER A 223 3.72 22.55 -12.87
CA SER A 223 3.19 23.92 -12.85
C SER A 223 4.28 24.96 -13.10
N MET A 224 5.46 24.80 -12.48
CA MET A 224 6.59 25.70 -12.69
C MET A 224 7.11 25.63 -14.14
N CYS A 225 7.25 24.42 -14.69
CA CYS A 225 7.67 24.23 -16.08
C CYS A 225 6.68 24.88 -17.06
N MET A 226 5.37 24.70 -16.83
CA MET A 226 4.32 25.33 -17.63
C MET A 226 4.37 26.86 -17.57
N CYS A 227 4.60 27.46 -16.39
CA CYS A 227 4.78 28.90 -16.26
C CYS A 227 6.01 29.40 -17.04
N LEU A 228 7.14 28.70 -16.93
CA LEU A 228 8.37 29.05 -17.65
C LEU A 228 8.21 28.95 -19.18
N LEU A 229 7.52 27.91 -19.66
CA LEU A 229 7.22 27.75 -21.08
C LEU A 229 6.33 28.89 -21.59
N LYS A 230 5.29 29.26 -20.84
CA LYS A 230 4.41 30.37 -21.20
C LYS A 230 5.15 31.71 -21.23
N GLU A 231 6.04 31.95 -20.27
CA GLU A 231 6.88 33.16 -20.26
C GLU A 231 7.83 33.18 -21.47
N ASN A 232 8.45 32.05 -21.80
CA ASN A 232 9.33 31.94 -22.96
C ASN A 232 8.58 32.18 -24.28
N GLU A 233 7.38 31.62 -24.41
CA GLU A 233 6.49 31.86 -25.55
C GLU A 233 6.13 33.35 -25.68
N GLN A 234 5.77 34.01 -24.58
CA GLN A 234 5.50 35.44 -24.57
C GLN A 234 6.72 36.28 -24.98
N ARG A 235 7.91 35.95 -24.45
CA ARG A 235 9.17 36.60 -24.83
C ARG A 235 9.46 36.40 -26.32
N ALA A 236 9.26 35.19 -26.86
CA ALA A 236 9.43 34.91 -28.28
C ALA A 236 8.46 35.70 -29.16
N GLN A 237 7.19 35.85 -28.75
CA GLN A 237 6.21 36.67 -29.46
C GLN A 237 6.59 38.15 -29.48
N VAL A 238 7.11 38.69 -28.37
CA VAL A 238 7.60 40.08 -28.32
C VAL A 238 8.79 40.26 -29.26
N LEU A 239 9.79 39.38 -29.20
CA LEU A 239 10.95 39.42 -30.08
C LEU A 239 10.57 39.31 -31.56
N GLN A 240 9.57 38.48 -31.89
CA GLN A 240 9.07 38.36 -33.26
C GLN A 240 8.41 39.66 -33.74
N LYS A 241 7.59 40.31 -32.90
CA LYS A 241 7.00 41.62 -33.22
C LYS A 241 8.04 42.71 -33.40
N GLU A 242 9.06 42.74 -32.53
CA GLU A 242 10.19 43.66 -32.67
C GLU A 242 10.97 43.40 -33.96
N ARG A 243 11.24 42.13 -34.29
CA ARG A 243 11.89 41.75 -35.54
C ARG A 243 11.10 42.21 -36.75
N GLU A 244 9.79 41.99 -36.77
CA GLU A 244 8.91 42.44 -37.85
C GLU A 244 8.88 43.97 -37.95
N PHE A 245 8.82 44.66 -36.82
CA PHE A 245 8.89 46.13 -36.76
C PHE A 245 10.20 46.65 -37.35
N TYR A 246 11.36 46.17 -36.88
CA TYR A 246 12.65 46.60 -37.40
C TYR A 246 12.85 46.20 -38.87
N SER A 247 12.34 45.04 -39.28
CA SER A 247 12.36 44.63 -40.69
C SER A 247 11.56 45.58 -41.57
N SER A 248 10.35 45.97 -41.14
CA SER A 248 9.51 46.91 -41.88
C SER A 248 10.15 48.31 -41.94
N GLN A 249 10.75 48.77 -40.84
CA GLN A 249 11.47 50.04 -40.78
C GLN A 249 12.71 50.02 -41.68
N SER A 250 13.48 48.94 -41.66
CA SER A 250 14.64 48.75 -42.54
C SER A 250 14.24 48.77 -44.00
N GLN A 251 13.16 48.07 -44.37
CA GLN A 251 12.63 48.07 -45.74
C GLN A 251 12.16 49.47 -46.18
N ALA A 252 11.44 50.19 -45.31
CA ALA A 252 11.00 51.56 -45.61
C ALA A 252 12.18 52.52 -45.79
N LEU A 253 13.22 52.42 -44.94
CA LEU A 253 14.46 53.19 -45.10
C LEU A 253 15.19 52.83 -46.39
N GLN A 254 15.28 51.55 -46.73
CA GLN A 254 15.90 51.10 -47.98
C GLN A 254 15.14 51.62 -49.21
N GLN A 255 13.80 51.59 -49.18
CA GLN A 255 12.97 52.18 -50.24
C GLN A 255 13.20 53.69 -50.36
N SER A 256 13.20 54.41 -49.24
CA SER A 256 13.48 55.86 -49.19
C SER A 256 14.87 56.19 -49.76
N LEU A 257 15.90 55.44 -49.36
CA LEU A 257 17.25 55.59 -49.91
C LEU A 257 17.30 55.32 -51.42
N SER A 258 16.59 54.29 -51.90
CA SER A 258 16.53 53.98 -53.33
C SER A 258 15.82 55.10 -54.12
N GLN A 259 14.75 55.67 -53.57
CA GLN A 259 14.04 56.79 -54.17
C GLN A 259 14.92 58.04 -54.22
N LEU A 260 15.55 58.41 -53.10
CA LEU A 260 16.47 59.55 -53.05
C LEU A 260 17.65 59.37 -54.01
N THR A 261 18.15 58.14 -54.17
CA THR A 261 19.22 57.85 -55.13
C THR A 261 18.74 58.01 -56.57
N ALA A 262 17.52 57.54 -56.89
CA ALA A 262 16.91 57.73 -58.20
C ALA A 262 16.65 59.22 -58.51
N ASP A 263 16.08 59.96 -57.56
CA ASP A 263 15.82 61.40 -57.69
C ASP A 263 17.14 62.17 -57.87
N LYS A 264 18.18 61.81 -57.09
CA LYS A 264 19.52 62.38 -57.26
C LYS A 264 20.06 62.12 -58.67
N GLN A 265 20.00 60.89 -59.15
CA GLN A 265 20.47 60.54 -60.50
C GLN A 265 19.68 61.27 -61.59
N GLN A 266 18.37 61.45 -61.41
CA GLN A 266 17.53 62.23 -62.31
C GLN A 266 17.98 63.70 -62.35
N ILE A 267 18.12 64.35 -61.19
CA ILE A 267 18.55 65.75 -61.10
C ILE A 267 19.98 65.93 -61.64
N GLU A 268 20.89 65.01 -61.34
CA GLU A 268 22.25 65.03 -61.91
C GLU A 268 22.22 64.89 -63.44
N GLY A 269 21.33 64.06 -63.98
CA GLY A 269 21.12 63.92 -65.42
C GLY A 269 20.55 65.19 -66.07
N GLU A 270 19.51 65.78 -65.46
CA GLU A 270 18.91 67.04 -65.90
C GLU A 270 19.92 68.19 -65.85
N LEU A 271 20.68 68.31 -64.77
CA LEU A 271 21.73 69.32 -64.62
C LEU A 271 22.84 69.14 -65.66
N LYS A 272 23.23 67.89 -65.95
CA LYS A 272 24.22 67.61 -66.98
C LYS A 272 23.73 68.03 -68.37
N ALA A 273 22.48 67.72 -68.71
CA ALA A 273 21.88 68.15 -69.98
C ALA A 273 21.80 69.68 -70.09
N GLU A 274 21.45 70.37 -69.00
CA GLU A 274 21.44 71.83 -68.95
C GLU A 274 22.86 72.41 -69.11
N MET A 275 23.86 71.80 -68.48
CA MET A 275 25.27 72.18 -68.65
C MET A 275 25.77 71.98 -70.09
N GLU A 276 25.40 70.86 -70.74
CA GLU A 276 25.73 70.58 -72.14
C GLU A 276 25.07 71.61 -73.08
N SER A 277 23.77 71.87 -72.91
CA SER A 277 23.02 72.91 -73.64
C SER A 277 23.67 74.30 -73.46
N ARG A 278 24.01 74.66 -72.22
CA ARG A 278 24.70 75.92 -71.93
C ARG A 278 26.07 76.00 -72.60
N ALA A 279 26.85 74.92 -72.59
CA ALA A 279 28.15 74.86 -73.24
C ALA A 279 28.03 75.03 -74.77
N GLU A 280 27.02 74.43 -75.39
CA GLU A 280 26.73 74.60 -76.82
C GLU A 280 26.36 76.05 -77.16
N LEU A 281 25.51 76.69 -76.34
CA LEU A 281 25.16 78.10 -76.49
C LEU A 281 26.38 79.01 -76.31
N GLU A 282 27.24 78.74 -75.31
CA GLU A 282 28.49 79.48 -75.11
C GLU A 282 29.44 79.32 -76.33
N GLN A 283 29.51 78.14 -76.93
CA GLN A 283 30.28 77.91 -78.15
C GLN A 283 29.71 78.68 -79.35
N GLN A 284 28.39 78.66 -79.56
CA GLN A 284 27.75 79.43 -80.63
C GLN A 284 27.96 80.94 -80.47
N LEU A 285 27.85 81.44 -79.25
CA LEU A 285 28.11 82.84 -78.93
C LEU A 285 29.56 83.21 -79.24
N LYS A 286 30.53 82.36 -78.89
CA LYS A 286 31.95 82.59 -79.22
C LYS A 286 32.21 82.63 -80.73
N LEU A 287 31.60 81.72 -81.50
CA LEU A 287 31.71 81.74 -82.96
C LEU A 287 31.12 83.02 -83.57
N ALA A 288 29.99 83.50 -83.04
CA ALA A 288 29.39 84.77 -83.46
C ALA A 288 30.27 85.98 -83.09
N GLU A 289 30.87 85.99 -81.90
CA GLU A 289 31.85 87.01 -81.48
C GLU A 289 33.10 87.02 -82.38
N GLU A 290 33.63 85.85 -82.72
CA GLU A 290 34.77 85.72 -83.65
C GLU A 290 34.40 86.22 -85.05
N ALA A 291 33.23 85.86 -85.58
CA ALA A 291 32.74 86.36 -86.87
C ALA A 291 32.55 87.89 -86.88
N LEU A 292 32.05 88.49 -85.79
CA LEU A 292 31.96 89.94 -85.64
C LEU A 292 33.34 90.59 -85.65
N LYS A 293 34.31 90.01 -84.94
CA LYS A 293 35.67 90.51 -84.86
C LYS A 293 36.42 90.40 -86.20
N ASP A 294 36.22 89.31 -86.93
CA ASP A 294 36.77 89.10 -88.27
C ASP A 294 36.18 90.10 -89.28
N LEU A 295 34.87 90.36 -89.19
CA LEU A 295 34.21 91.42 -89.98
C LEU A 295 34.73 92.81 -89.66
N GLU A 296 34.92 93.14 -88.38
CA GLU A 296 35.50 94.42 -87.95
C GLU A 296 36.92 94.59 -88.50
N GLN A 297 37.76 93.56 -88.42
CA GLN A 297 39.11 93.57 -88.99
C GLN A 297 39.10 93.68 -90.52
N GLY A 298 38.19 92.97 -91.20
CA GLY A 298 38.01 93.04 -92.65
C GLY A 298 37.58 94.42 -93.13
N LEU A 299 36.67 95.08 -92.40
CA LEU A 299 36.21 96.45 -92.68
C LEU A 299 37.29 97.51 -92.43
N ASN A 300 38.19 97.28 -91.48
CA ASN A 300 39.29 98.20 -91.15
C ASN A 300 40.54 98.04 -92.05
N CYS A 301 40.59 97.02 -92.91
CA CYS A 301 41.72 96.79 -93.81
C CYS A 301 41.58 97.57 -95.13
N ILE A 302 42.65 98.26 -95.57
CA ILE A 302 42.66 99.14 -96.75
C ILE A 302 42.79 98.36 -98.09
N GLU A 303 43.28 97.11 -98.05
CA GLU A 303 43.44 96.27 -99.25
C GLU A 303 42.27 95.28 -99.41
N ARG A 304 41.45 95.46 -100.44
CA ARG A 304 40.34 94.53 -100.76
C ARG A 304 40.81 93.40 -101.67
N SER A 305 40.86 92.18 -101.14
CA SER A 305 41.12 90.95 -101.90
C SER A 305 39.81 90.18 -102.06
N HIS A 306 39.57 89.59 -103.24
CA HIS A 306 38.35 88.81 -103.55
C HIS A 306 38.11 87.67 -102.54
N GLU A 307 39.18 87.04 -102.04
CA GLU A 307 39.09 85.97 -101.03
C GLU A 307 38.60 86.48 -99.66
N ARG A 308 38.93 87.75 -99.32
CA ARG A 308 38.46 88.39 -98.07
C ARG A 308 37.01 88.83 -98.16
N ASP A 309 36.56 89.32 -99.31
CA ASP A 309 35.15 89.67 -99.53
C ASP A 309 34.24 88.44 -99.45
N GLU A 310 34.71 87.28 -99.94
CA GLU A 310 33.98 86.01 -99.79
C GLU A 310 33.98 85.52 -98.34
N LYS A 311 35.08 85.69 -97.58
CA LYS A 311 35.11 85.39 -96.15
C LYS A 311 34.13 86.29 -95.36
N MET A 312 34.13 87.60 -95.61
CA MET A 312 33.19 88.54 -95.00
C MET A 312 31.73 88.23 -95.36
N ARG A 313 31.45 87.81 -96.60
CA ARG A 313 30.10 87.35 -97.00
C ARG A 313 29.68 86.13 -96.20
N GLY A 314 30.61 85.19 -95.96
CA GLY A 314 30.41 84.03 -95.09
C GLY A 314 30.09 84.43 -93.65
N ASP A 315 30.86 85.35 -93.07
CA ASP A 315 30.68 85.84 -91.69
C ASP A 315 29.36 86.61 -91.51
N VAL A 316 28.98 87.45 -92.49
CA VAL A 316 27.67 88.16 -92.49
C VAL A 316 26.53 87.16 -92.61
N SER A 317 26.69 86.12 -93.43
CA SER A 317 25.68 85.06 -93.55
C SER A 317 25.56 84.24 -92.26
N HIS A 318 26.68 83.97 -91.58
CA HIS A 318 26.72 83.28 -90.29
C HIS A 318 26.05 84.11 -89.19
N LEU A 319 26.39 85.40 -89.08
CA LEU A 319 25.76 86.32 -88.12
C LEU A 319 24.28 86.53 -88.38
N ARG A 320 23.89 86.69 -89.65
CA ARG A 320 22.48 86.77 -90.02
C ARG A 320 21.73 85.53 -89.55
N LYS A 321 22.30 84.34 -89.77
CA LYS A 321 21.70 83.08 -89.32
C LYS A 321 21.62 82.99 -87.80
N PHE A 322 22.68 83.38 -87.08
CA PHE A 322 22.70 83.44 -85.62
C PHE A 322 21.61 84.37 -85.06
N PHE A 323 21.48 85.60 -85.58
CA PHE A 323 20.43 86.52 -85.14
C PHE A 323 19.03 86.07 -85.56
N GLU A 324 18.85 85.46 -86.74
CA GLU A 324 17.59 84.84 -87.14
C GLU A 324 17.18 83.72 -86.17
N GLU A 325 18.13 82.88 -85.74
CA GLU A 325 17.94 81.85 -84.71
C GLU A 325 17.61 82.46 -83.34
N CYS A 326 18.31 83.51 -82.89
CA CYS A 326 17.99 84.23 -81.65
C CYS A 326 16.60 84.87 -81.68
N ILE A 327 16.21 85.49 -82.81
CA ILE A 327 14.88 86.08 -82.99
C ILE A 327 13.80 84.99 -82.93
N CYS A 328 14.04 83.85 -83.60
CA CYS A 328 13.12 82.72 -83.55
C CYS A 328 12.99 82.16 -82.12
N ALA A 329 14.11 82.01 -81.40
CA ALA A 329 14.11 81.57 -80.01
C ALA A 329 13.34 82.56 -79.10
N ALA A 330 13.59 83.86 -79.23
CA ALA A 330 12.89 84.91 -78.48
C ALA A 330 11.39 84.98 -78.84
N GLU A 331 11.01 84.74 -80.09
CA GLU A 331 9.61 84.68 -80.50
C GLU A 331 8.90 83.45 -79.92
N ILE A 332 9.60 82.30 -79.86
CA ILE A 332 9.11 81.09 -79.18
C ILE A 332 8.97 81.34 -77.68
N GLU A 333 9.96 81.96 -77.04
CA GLU A 333 9.94 82.31 -75.61
C GLU A 333 8.80 83.29 -75.28
N ALA A 334 8.58 84.32 -76.11
CA ALA A 334 7.46 85.25 -75.96
C ALA A 334 6.09 84.55 -76.11
N LYS A 335 6.01 83.52 -76.96
CA LYS A 335 4.81 82.69 -77.14
C LYS A 335 4.69 81.58 -76.08
N LEU A 336 5.74 81.32 -75.28
CA LEU A 336 5.79 80.22 -74.31
C LEU A 336 4.62 80.23 -73.31
N PRO A 337 4.20 81.39 -72.73
CA PRO A 337 3.02 81.41 -71.86
C PRO A 337 1.74 80.96 -72.57
N ALA A 338 1.56 81.32 -73.84
CA ALA A 338 0.41 80.90 -74.63
C ALA A 338 0.49 79.42 -75.02
N ILE A 339 1.67 78.92 -75.40
CA ILE A 339 1.93 77.50 -75.69
C ILE A 339 1.63 76.65 -74.45
N MET A 340 2.16 77.03 -73.28
CA MET A 340 1.90 76.35 -72.01
C MET A 340 0.42 76.39 -71.62
N LYS A 341 -0.24 77.54 -71.76
CA LYS A 341 -1.69 77.67 -71.53
C LYS A 341 -2.50 76.75 -72.45
N ASN A 342 -2.13 76.66 -73.72
CA ASN A 342 -2.77 75.77 -74.70
C ASN A 342 -2.50 74.30 -74.39
N ALA A 343 -1.28 73.92 -73.99
CA ALA A 343 -0.94 72.56 -73.57
C ALA A 343 -1.76 72.14 -72.35
N VAL A 344 -1.85 73.00 -71.33
CA VAL A 344 -2.71 72.76 -70.16
C VAL A 344 -4.18 72.66 -70.56
N TYR A 345 -4.66 73.53 -71.46
CA TYR A 345 -6.03 73.47 -71.96
C TYR A 345 -6.30 72.16 -72.71
N LEU A 346 -5.38 71.69 -73.54
CA LEU A 346 -5.45 70.41 -74.26
C LEU A 346 -5.49 69.22 -73.29
N HIS A 347 -4.60 69.18 -72.29
CA HIS A 347 -4.63 68.14 -71.25
C HIS A 347 -5.95 68.17 -70.47
N LYS A 348 -6.46 69.37 -70.14
CA LYS A 348 -7.74 69.52 -69.43
C LYS A 348 -8.93 69.13 -70.29
N ALA A 349 -8.92 69.45 -71.58
CA ALA A 349 -9.94 69.05 -72.54
C ALA A 349 -9.92 67.53 -72.81
N ALA A 350 -8.73 66.94 -72.94
CA ALA A 350 -8.55 65.49 -73.06
C ALA A 350 -9.04 64.76 -71.80
N ALA A 351 -8.67 65.23 -70.61
CA ALA A 351 -9.18 64.69 -69.35
C ALA A 351 -10.71 64.78 -69.24
N ARG A 352 -11.31 65.90 -69.69
CA ARG A 352 -12.78 66.05 -69.77
C ARG A 352 -13.39 65.06 -70.77
N ARG A 353 -12.81 64.85 -71.96
CA ARG A 353 -13.27 63.84 -72.93
C ARG A 353 -13.19 62.43 -72.36
N ILE A 354 -12.11 62.07 -71.68
CA ILE A 354 -11.97 60.76 -71.03
C ILE A 354 -13.05 60.57 -69.96
N LYS A 355 -13.29 61.58 -69.10
CA LYS A 355 -14.38 61.55 -68.11
C LYS A 355 -15.76 61.45 -68.77
N SER A 356 -16.03 62.22 -69.82
CA SER A 356 -17.30 62.19 -70.58
C SER A 356 -17.53 60.82 -71.24
N CYS A 357 -16.51 60.22 -71.86
CA CYS A 357 -16.58 58.87 -72.40
C CYS A 357 -16.84 57.83 -71.30
N ARG A 358 -16.29 58.01 -70.09
CA ARG A 358 -16.55 57.15 -68.94
C ARG A 358 -17.99 57.29 -68.43
N VAL A 359 -18.56 58.50 -68.42
CA VAL A 359 -19.96 58.77 -68.05
C VAL A 359 -20.92 58.17 -69.08
N GLN A 360 -20.65 58.33 -70.38
CA GLN A 360 -21.46 57.73 -71.46
C GLN A 360 -21.41 56.20 -71.46
N ARG A 361 -20.27 55.59 -71.10
CA ARG A 361 -20.16 54.14 -70.86
C ARG A 361 -20.90 53.71 -69.58
N HIS A 362 -20.97 54.54 -68.54
CA HIS A 362 -21.71 54.26 -67.31
C HIS A 362 -23.23 54.35 -67.50
N THR A 363 -23.74 55.34 -68.24
CA THR A 363 -25.18 55.46 -68.56
C THR A 363 -25.64 54.37 -69.52
N SER A 364 -24.81 54.00 -70.50
CA SER A 364 -25.04 52.82 -71.34
C SER A 364 -25.09 51.53 -70.51
N ARG A 365 -24.10 51.29 -69.62
CA ARG A 365 -24.12 50.11 -68.72
C ARG A 365 -25.30 50.09 -67.75
N GLN A 366 -25.75 51.24 -67.24
CA GLN A 366 -26.94 51.31 -66.38
C GLN A 366 -28.24 51.01 -67.12
N HIS A 367 -28.35 51.36 -68.40
CA HIS A 367 -29.49 50.96 -69.26
C HIS A 367 -29.54 49.43 -69.43
N TRP A 368 -28.39 48.77 -69.63
CA TRP A 368 -28.32 47.30 -69.70
C TRP A 368 -28.59 46.62 -68.35
N LEU A 369 -28.13 47.19 -67.22
CA LEU A 369 -28.33 46.64 -65.87
C LEU A 369 -29.78 46.75 -65.34
N LYS A 370 -30.63 47.60 -65.92
CA LYS A 370 -32.07 47.64 -65.58
C LYS A 370 -32.86 46.48 -66.18
N HIS A 371 -32.39 45.87 -67.26
CA HIS A 371 -33.01 44.69 -67.86
C HIS A 371 -32.57 43.36 -67.24
N SER A 372 -31.50 43.34 -66.43
CA SER A 372 -30.90 42.10 -65.91
C SER A 372 -31.21 41.80 -64.43
N LYS A 373 -32.07 42.59 -63.77
CA LYS A 373 -32.42 42.40 -62.34
C LYS A 373 -33.77 41.70 -62.09
N SER A 374 -34.44 41.18 -63.12
CA SER A 374 -35.72 40.47 -62.98
C SER A 374 -35.62 38.94 -62.85
N PHE A 375 -34.42 38.36 -62.74
CA PHE A 375 -34.24 36.90 -62.75
C PHE A 375 -33.59 36.28 -61.50
N VAL A 376 -33.46 37.01 -60.39
CA VAL A 376 -32.99 36.42 -59.13
C VAL A 376 -33.98 36.74 -58.02
N CYS A 377 -34.90 35.80 -57.81
CA CYS A 377 -35.77 35.76 -56.63
C CYS A 377 -35.01 35.02 -55.51
N PRO A 378 -34.83 35.60 -54.31
CA PRO A 378 -34.30 34.87 -53.17
C PRO A 378 -35.36 33.89 -52.66
N HIS A 379 -34.88 32.72 -52.27
CA HIS A 379 -35.64 31.58 -51.80
C HIS A 379 -36.54 31.91 -50.62
N GLY A 380 -37.84 31.58 -50.71
CA GLY A 380 -38.73 31.47 -49.57
C GLY A 380 -39.98 32.33 -49.63
N GLU A 381 -40.88 32.08 -50.59
CA GLU A 381 -42.35 32.16 -50.47
C GLU A 381 -42.95 31.96 -51.87
N ALA A 382 -43.97 31.09 -51.99
CA ALA A 382 -44.63 30.86 -53.26
C ALA A 382 -45.37 32.13 -53.69
N PRO A 383 -45.14 32.69 -54.89
CA PRO A 383 -45.77 33.93 -55.31
C PRO A 383 -47.27 33.70 -55.51
N SER A 384 -48.09 34.59 -54.95
CA SER A 384 -49.54 34.48 -55.03
C SER A 384 -49.99 34.61 -56.50
N LEU A 385 -51.09 33.95 -56.85
CA LEU A 385 -51.68 34.00 -58.20
C LEU A 385 -52.03 35.45 -58.63
N GLU A 386 -52.12 36.37 -57.68
CA GLU A 386 -52.41 37.78 -57.91
C GLU A 386 -51.15 38.59 -58.29
N ASP A 387 -49.97 38.23 -57.76
CA ASP A 387 -48.68 38.83 -58.15
C ASP A 387 -48.30 38.49 -59.59
N LEU A 388 -48.66 37.27 -60.03
CA LEU A 388 -48.45 36.83 -61.40
C LEU A 388 -49.35 37.61 -62.38
N LYS A 389 -50.61 37.85 -61.99
CA LYS A 389 -51.53 38.69 -62.77
C LYS A 389 -51.06 40.15 -62.81
N GLU A 390 -50.54 40.70 -61.72
CA GLU A 390 -50.06 42.07 -61.69
C GLU A 390 -48.78 42.25 -62.55
N THR A 391 -47.88 41.27 -62.50
CA THR A 391 -46.69 41.25 -63.36
C THR A 391 -47.08 41.16 -64.85
N ALA A 392 -48.07 40.33 -65.19
CA ALA A 392 -48.62 40.25 -66.54
C ALA A 392 -49.26 41.57 -66.99
N ARG A 393 -50.01 42.26 -66.12
CA ARG A 393 -50.54 43.60 -66.43
C ARG A 393 -49.43 44.61 -66.67
N ARG A 394 -48.37 44.63 -65.85
CA ARG A 394 -47.23 45.56 -66.01
C ARG A 394 -46.49 45.36 -67.34
N LEU A 395 -46.26 44.11 -67.75
CA LEU A 395 -45.66 43.80 -69.05
C LEU A 395 -46.56 44.24 -70.22
N THR A 396 -47.87 44.10 -70.06
CA THR A 396 -48.83 44.52 -71.08
C THR A 396 -48.99 46.05 -71.16
N SER A 397 -48.59 46.79 -70.12
CA SER A 397 -48.63 48.26 -70.08
C SER A 397 -47.36 48.94 -70.61
N ASP A 398 -46.26 48.20 -70.77
CA ASP A 398 -44.99 48.75 -71.24
C ASP A 398 -45.05 49.04 -72.75
N SER A 399 -44.99 50.33 -73.10
CA SER A 399 -45.06 50.82 -74.48
C SER A 399 -43.89 50.35 -75.34
N CYS A 400 -42.70 50.15 -74.76
CA CYS A 400 -41.52 49.68 -75.46
C CYS A 400 -41.59 48.18 -75.75
N PHE A 401 -42.13 47.41 -74.80
CA PHE A 401 -42.43 45.99 -75.00
C PHE A 401 -43.50 45.80 -76.07
N ARG A 402 -44.59 46.56 -76.04
CA ARG A 402 -45.62 46.54 -77.09
C ARG A 402 -45.04 46.85 -78.47
N GLN A 403 -44.16 47.86 -78.56
CA GLN A 403 -43.54 48.23 -79.84
C GLN A 403 -42.60 47.13 -80.35
N ARG A 404 -41.82 46.48 -79.49
CA ARG A 404 -40.98 45.33 -79.87
C ARG A 404 -41.81 44.11 -80.25
N VAL A 405 -42.88 43.80 -79.53
CA VAL A 405 -43.79 42.68 -79.86
C VAL A 405 -44.50 42.95 -81.20
N TYR A 406 -45.01 44.17 -81.43
CA TYR A 406 -45.55 44.55 -82.74
C TYR A 406 -44.52 44.41 -83.86
N THR A 407 -43.27 44.79 -83.61
CA THR A 407 -42.17 44.66 -84.60
C THR A 407 -41.82 43.19 -84.87
N ILE A 408 -41.97 42.31 -83.89
CA ILE A 408 -41.73 40.86 -84.06
C ILE A 408 -42.90 40.21 -84.80
N ILE A 409 -44.15 40.51 -84.43
CA ILE A 409 -45.35 39.98 -85.10
C ILE A 409 -45.40 40.47 -86.56
N THR A 410 -45.18 41.75 -86.82
CA THR A 410 -45.13 42.29 -88.19
C THR A 410 -43.96 41.73 -89.01
N ARG A 411 -42.87 41.28 -88.38
CA ARG A 411 -41.79 40.55 -89.07
C ARG A 411 -42.17 39.10 -89.39
N GLN A 412 -43.06 38.49 -88.61
CA GLN A 412 -43.50 37.10 -88.79
C GLN A 412 -44.61 37.00 -89.86
N ASP A 413 -45.55 37.95 -89.88
CA ASP A 413 -46.58 38.07 -90.92
C ASP A 413 -45.98 38.35 -92.32
N THR A 414 -44.84 39.03 -92.39
CA THR A 414 -44.10 39.23 -93.64
C THR A 414 -43.33 38.00 -94.13
N VAL A 415 -43.12 36.99 -93.27
CA VAL A 415 -42.43 35.74 -93.64
C VAL A 415 -43.45 34.66 -94.04
N GLU A 416 -44.67 34.66 -93.51
CA GLU A 416 -45.74 33.73 -93.92
C GLU A 416 -46.52 34.17 -95.18
N SER A 417 -46.33 35.40 -95.67
CA SER A 417 -46.93 35.89 -96.93
C SER A 417 -46.02 35.73 -98.16
N GLN A 418 -44.90 35.00 -98.01
CA GLN A 418 -43.99 34.61 -99.10
C GLN A 418 -43.70 33.09 -99.05
N GLU A 419 -44.75 32.28 -99.09
CA GLU A 419 -44.77 30.96 -99.75
C GLU A 419 -46.05 30.82 -100.59
#